data_AF-A0A0C2GWW9-F1
#
_entry.id   AF-A0A0C2GWW9-F1
#
_cell.length_a   1.000
_cell.length_b   1.000
_cell.length_c   1.000
_cell.angle_alpha   90.00
_cell.angle_beta   90.00
_cell.angle_gamma   90.00
#
_symmetry.space_group_name_H-M   'P 1'
#
loop_
_entity.id
_entity.type
_entity.pdbx_description
1 polymer ?
#
loop_
_entity_poly.entity_id
_entity_poly.type
_entity_poly.pdbx_seq_one_letter_code
_entity_poly.pdbx_strand_id
1 'polypeptide(L)'
;MLNDVLGEEVLWDGLSSYLSRYANGNADHKDLWKCLTDASMKANVPGWCGPLNVTEMMDPYSHKTGFPVVNVHMDKEGRLTLTQEPFRGSSNHPK
;
A
#
# COMPACT_ATOMS: atom_id res chain seq x y z
N MET A 1 -6.13 -3.65 -3.22
CA MET A 1 -5.01 -3.44 -2.29
C MET A 1 -5.40 -2.54 -1.13
N LEU A 2 -5.51 -1.21 -1.27
CA LEU A 2 -5.76 -0.34 -0.10
C LEU A 2 -7.09 -0.63 0.60
N ASN A 3 -8.15 -0.95 -0.16
CA ASN A 3 -9.42 -1.40 0.42
C ASN A 3 -9.27 -2.69 1.25
N ASP A 4 -8.41 -3.61 0.81
CA ASP A 4 -8.18 -4.89 1.49
C ASP A 4 -7.35 -4.72 2.77
N VAL A 5 -6.49 -3.69 2.80
CA VAL A 5 -5.65 -3.37 3.97
C VAL A 5 -6.40 -2.51 4.99
N LEU A 6 -7.15 -1.51 4.54
CA LEU A 6 -7.86 -0.56 5.41
C LEU A 6 -9.24 -1.04 5.83
N GLY A 7 -9.89 -1.85 4.98
CA GLY A 7 -11.33 -2.08 5.06
C GLY A 7 -12.13 -0.98 4.37
N GLU A 8 -13.31 -1.33 3.87
CA GLU A 8 -14.17 -0.45 3.08
C GLU A 8 -14.59 0.81 3.86
N GLU A 9 -15.02 0.66 5.11
CA GLU A 9 -15.49 1.78 5.94
C GLU A 9 -14.39 2.82 6.16
N VAL A 10 -13.17 2.38 6.52
CA VAL A 10 -12.03 3.26 6.78
C VAL A 10 -11.56 3.94 5.49
N LEU A 11 -11.56 3.20 4.37
CA LEU A 11 -11.24 3.77 3.06
C LEU A 11 -12.23 4.88 2.69
N TRP A 12 -13.53 4.64 2.87
CA TRP A 12 -14.56 5.64 2.57
C TRP A 12 -14.50 6.86 3.50
N ASP A 13 -14.25 6.67 4.81
CA ASP A 13 -14.07 7.80 5.75
C ASP A 13 -12.89 8.68 5.32
N GLY A 14 -11.76 8.07 4.96
CA GLY A 14 -10.59 8.79 4.47
C GLY A 14 -10.82 9.49 3.13
N LEU A 15 -11.50 8.85 2.18
CA LEU A 15 -11.86 9.45 0.88
C LEU A 15 -12.85 10.61 1.04
N SER A 16 -13.87 10.45 1.89
CA SER A 16 -14.85 11.49 2.19
C SER A 16 -14.18 12.72 2.83
N SER A 17 -13.27 12.48 3.77
CA SER A 17 -12.45 13.52 4.41
C SER A 17 -11.57 14.26 3.39
N TYR A 18 -10.90 13.52 2.49
CA TYR A 18 -10.10 14.10 1.42
C TYR A 18 -10.93 14.97 0.47
N LEU A 19 -12.02 14.43 -0.07
CA LEU A 19 -12.89 15.18 -1.00
C LEU A 19 -13.48 16.43 -0.35
N SER A 20 -13.87 16.34 0.93
CA SER A 20 -14.42 17.49 1.66
C SER A 20 -13.36 18.56 1.95
N ARG A 21 -12.13 18.18 2.33
CA ARG A 21 -11.04 19.12 2.64
C ARG A 21 -10.53 19.87 1.42
N TYR A 22 -10.45 19.20 0.28
CA TYR A 22 -9.85 19.73 -0.94
C TYR A 22 -10.88 20.08 -2.02
N ALA A 23 -12.17 20.14 -1.65
CA ALA A 23 -13.24 20.57 -2.54
C ALA A 23 -12.96 21.96 -3.13
N ASN A 24 -13.11 22.10 -4.44
CA ASN A 24 -12.89 23.35 -5.19
C ASN A 24 -11.46 23.91 -5.11
N GLY A 25 -10.49 23.10 -4.69
CA GLY A 25 -9.08 23.46 -4.62
C GLY A 25 -8.19 22.47 -5.37
N ASN A 26 -6.90 22.54 -5.09
CA ASN A 26 -5.90 21.62 -5.63
C ASN A 26 -5.44 20.69 -4.50
N ALA A 27 -5.04 19.47 -4.87
CA ALA A 27 -4.47 18.50 -3.95
C ALA A 27 -3.31 17.78 -4.62
N ASP A 28 -2.35 17.35 -3.82
CA ASP A 28 -1.24 16.49 -4.21
C ASP A 28 -1.50 15.05 -3.74
N HIS A 29 -0.76 14.07 -4.28
CA HIS A 29 -0.87 12.66 -3.87
C HIS A 29 -0.62 12.49 -2.36
N LYS A 30 0.20 13.34 -1.74
CA LYS A 30 0.49 13.34 -0.30
C LYS A 30 -0.73 13.70 0.55
N ASP A 31 -1.60 14.56 0.05
CA ASP A 31 -2.81 14.97 0.74
C ASP A 31 -3.79 13.80 0.87
N LEU A 32 -3.92 12.99 -0.19
CA LEU A 32 -4.71 11.76 -0.15
C LEU A 32 -4.16 10.77 0.88
N TRP A 33 -2.85 10.51 0.87
CA TRP A 33 -2.22 9.57 1.80
C TRP A 33 -2.35 10.01 3.25
N LYS A 34 -2.28 11.32 3.50
CA LYS A 34 -2.51 11.89 4.82
C LYS A 34 -3.94 11.64 5.31
N CYS A 35 -4.95 11.95 4.51
CA CYS A 35 -6.35 11.69 4.88
C CYS A 35 -6.64 10.21 5.15
N LEU A 36 -6.05 9.30 4.36
CA LEU A 36 -6.18 7.86 4.60
C LEU A 36 -5.41 7.39 5.83
N THR A 37 -4.27 8.01 6.14
CA THR A 37 -3.50 7.75 7.37
C THR A 37 -4.29 8.20 8.60
N ASP A 38 -4.89 9.39 8.56
CA ASP A 38 -5.73 9.91 9.65
C ASP A 38 -6.92 8.98 9.93
N ALA A 39 -7.61 8.50 8.88
CA ALA A 39 -8.72 7.56 9.00
C ALA A 39 -8.27 6.20 9.58
N SER A 40 -7.14 5.68 9.09
CA SER A 40 -6.50 4.46 9.60
C SER A 40 -6.17 4.55 11.09
N MET A 41 -5.59 5.67 11.53
CA MET A 41 -5.26 5.91 12.94
C MET A 41 -6.51 6.02 13.81
N LYS A 42 -7.53 6.74 13.35
CA LYS A 42 -8.83 6.88 14.04
C LYS A 42 -9.52 5.52 14.25
N ALA A 43 -9.43 4.63 13.25
CA ALA A 43 -9.98 3.28 13.32
C ALA A 43 -9.06 2.25 14.00
N ASN A 44 -7.86 2.65 14.44
CA ASN A 44 -6.83 1.78 15.00
C ASN A 44 -6.47 0.58 14.09
N VAL A 45 -6.39 0.81 12.78
CA VAL A 45 -5.98 -0.23 11.82
C VAL A 45 -4.54 -0.64 12.13
N PRO A 46 -4.26 -1.95 12.34
CA PRO A 46 -2.93 -2.42 12.68
C PRO A 46 -1.99 -2.36 11.46
N GLY A 47 -0.80 -1.83 11.68
CA GLY A 47 0.32 -1.84 10.74
C GLY A 47 1.47 -2.72 11.23
N TRP A 48 2.60 -2.66 10.51
CA TRP A 48 3.78 -3.50 10.79
C TRP A 48 4.49 -3.15 12.12
N CYS A 49 4.58 -1.86 12.46
CA CYS A 49 5.24 -1.36 13.68
C CYS A 49 4.33 -0.40 14.48
N GLY A 50 3.06 -0.76 14.66
CA GLY A 50 2.07 0.09 15.34
C GLY A 50 0.88 0.42 14.42
N PRO A 51 0.18 1.55 14.62
CA PRO A 51 -0.91 1.95 13.74
C PRO A 51 -0.44 2.07 12.28
N LEU A 52 -1.30 1.67 11.34
CA LEU A 52 -0.96 1.69 9.93
C LEU A 52 -0.79 3.12 9.40
N ASN A 53 0.41 3.41 8.91
CA ASN A 53 0.72 4.64 8.18
C ASN A 53 0.62 4.40 6.66
N VAL A 54 -0.47 4.88 6.05
CA VAL A 54 -0.74 4.70 4.62
C VAL A 54 0.27 5.47 3.76
N THR A 55 0.79 6.58 4.26
CA THR A 55 1.77 7.40 3.55
C THR A 55 3.08 6.64 3.36
N GLU A 56 3.59 6.00 4.41
CA GLU A 56 4.79 5.16 4.34
C GLU A 56 4.56 3.91 3.48
N MET A 57 3.38 3.29 3.59
CA MET A 57 3.03 2.12 2.81
C MET A 57 2.99 2.41 1.30
N MET A 58 2.41 3.54 0.90
CA MET A 58 2.20 3.91 -0.50
C MET A 58 3.38 4.61 -1.16
N ASP A 59 4.37 5.06 -0.39
CA ASP A 59 5.56 5.73 -0.92
C ASP A 59 6.30 4.92 -2.01
N PRO A 60 6.65 3.62 -1.80
CA PRO A 60 7.29 2.83 -2.86
C PRO A 60 6.36 2.56 -4.05
N TYR A 61 5.05 2.43 -3.83
CA TYR A 61 4.08 2.21 -4.90
C TYR A 61 3.81 3.45 -5.75
N SER A 62 4.03 4.65 -5.18
CA SER A 62 3.84 5.93 -5.89
C SER A 62 5.09 6.35 -6.66
N HIS A 63 6.29 6.01 -6.17
CA HIS A 63 7.55 6.52 -6.73
C HIS A 63 8.37 5.50 -7.51
N LYS A 64 8.16 4.18 -7.32
CA LYS A 64 8.92 3.15 -8.05
C LYS A 64 8.12 2.66 -9.25
N THR A 65 8.79 2.56 -10.40
CA THR A 65 8.20 1.98 -11.60
C THR A 65 8.09 0.47 -11.50
N GLY A 66 6.92 -0.08 -11.85
CA GLY A 66 6.66 -1.52 -11.85
C GLY A 66 6.01 -2.01 -10.57
N PHE A 67 6.09 -3.32 -10.33
CA PHE A 67 5.51 -3.99 -9.16
C PHE A 67 6.47 -5.08 -8.67
N PRO A 68 6.43 -5.42 -7.37
CA PRO A 68 7.26 -6.50 -6.84
C PRO A 68 6.70 -7.87 -7.21
N VAL A 69 7.58 -8.84 -7.39
CA VAL A 69 7.26 -10.27 -7.29
C VAL A 69 7.54 -10.70 -5.86
N VAL A 70 6.59 -11.40 -5.25
CA VAL A 70 6.78 -12.05 -3.96
C VAL A 70 7.13 -13.52 -4.22
N ASN A 71 8.35 -13.89 -3.88
CA ASN A 71 8.83 -15.27 -3.95
C ASN A 71 8.51 -15.98 -2.64
N VAL A 72 7.92 -17.16 -2.76
CA VAL A 72 7.51 -18.01 -1.63
C VAL A 72 8.29 -19.31 -1.69
N HIS A 73 9.12 -19.56 -0.69
CA HIS A 73 9.89 -20.80 -0.58
C HIS A 73 9.52 -21.54 0.71
N MET A 74 9.08 -22.78 0.57
CA MET A 74 8.86 -23.70 1.69
C MET A 74 9.97 -24.74 1.67
N ASP A 75 10.74 -24.88 2.75
CA ASP A 75 11.72 -25.96 2.85
C ASP A 75 11.08 -27.29 3.27
N LYS A 76 11.89 -28.36 3.31
CA LYS A 76 11.43 -29.72 3.62
C LYS A 76 11.00 -29.86 5.07
N GLU A 77 11.49 -28.97 5.93
CA GLU A 77 11.17 -28.86 7.34
C GLU A 77 9.90 -28.02 7.59
N GLY A 78 9.28 -27.47 6.53
CA GLY A 78 8.05 -26.69 6.60
C GLY A 78 8.25 -25.21 6.97
N ARG A 79 9.47 -24.68 6.89
CA ARG A 79 9.76 -23.27 7.11
C ARG A 79 9.47 -22.46 5.86
N LEU A 80 8.59 -21.48 6.02
CA LEU A 80 8.21 -20.52 4.99
C LEU A 80 9.20 -19.34 4.97
N THR A 81 9.78 -19.07 3.81
CA THR A 81 10.60 -17.88 3.55
C THR A 81 9.95 -17.06 2.45
N LEU A 82 9.74 -15.78 2.72
CA LEU A 82 9.18 -14.81 1.78
C LEU A 82 10.26 -13.80 1.41
N THR A 83 10.48 -13.58 0.11
CA THR A 83 11.36 -12.52 -0.39
C THR A 83 10.64 -11.70 -1.47
N GLN A 84 11.06 -10.46 -1.69
CA GLN A 84 10.50 -9.62 -2.74
C GLN A 84 11.59 -9.01 -3.62
N GLU A 85 11.32 -8.91 -4.92
CA GLU A 85 12.20 -8.28 -5.90
C GLU A 85 11.38 -7.58 -7.01
N PRO A 86 11.93 -6.56 -7.71
CA PRO A 86 11.20 -5.92 -8.81
C PRO A 86 10.87 -6.90 -9.94
N PHE A 87 9.63 -6.92 -10.43
CA PHE A 87 9.28 -7.73 -11.60
C PHE A 87 10.02 -7.23 -12.83
N ARG A 88 10.83 -8.11 -13.42
CA ARG A 88 11.46 -7.90 -14.72
C ARG A 88 10.84 -8.89 -15.69
N GLY A 89 10.08 -8.38 -16.65
CA GLY A 89 9.57 -9.20 -17.76
C GLY A 89 10.75 -9.92 -18.42
N SER A 90 10.61 -11.23 -18.57
CA SER A 90 11.63 -12.10 -19.16
C SER A 90 12.21 -11.54 -20.46
N SER A 91 13.52 -11.27 -20.49
CA SER A 91 14.29 -11.20 -21.73
C SER A 91 14.85 -12.58 -22.09
N ASN A 92 14.06 -13.66 -21.94
CA ASN A 92 14.38 -14.96 -22.53
C ASN A 92 13.63 -15.12 -23.85
N HIS A 93 14.21 -14.59 -24.92
CA HIS A 93 14.10 -15.21 -26.23
C HIS A 93 15.40 -16.00 -26.48
N PRO A 94 15.42 -17.33 -26.29
CA PRO A 94 16.44 -18.14 -26.92
C PRO A 94 16.17 -18.09 -28.44
N LYS A 95 17.16 -17.63 -29.22
CA LYS A 95 17.24 -17.90 -30.66
C LYS A 95 17.70 -19.33 -30.89
#